data_AF-A0A433X6J2-F1
#
_entry.id   AF-A0A433X6J2-F1
#
_cell.length_a   1.000
_cell.length_b   1.000
_cell.length_c   1.000
_cell.angle_alpha   90.00
_cell.angle_beta   90.00
_cell.angle_gamma   90.00
#
_symmetry.space_group_name_H-M   'P 1'
#
loop_
_entity.id
_entity.type
_entity.pdbx_description
1 polymer ?
#
loop_
_entity_poly.entity_id
_entity_poly.type
_entity_poly.pdbx_seq_one_letter_code
_entity_poly.pdbx_strand_id
1 'polypeptide(L)'
;MWFFGIGHLRREVKHLAKSVRHLTERLDEIERNLASGLFPNPALQEVLQEKIGQTVTISTASATVEGILLTAGTDALEIRESTGDLVLIPYSRITVLQ
;
A
#
# COMPACT_ATOMS: atom_id res chain seq x y z
N MET A 1 -21.81 50.22 10.80
CA MET A 1 -20.45 49.82 10.38
C MET A 1 -20.21 48.36 10.76
N TRP A 2 -20.76 47.39 10.00
CA TRP A 2 -20.75 45.95 10.33
C TRP A 2 -20.58 45.02 9.10
N PHE A 3 -20.03 45.51 7.98
CA PHE A 3 -19.94 44.73 6.73
C PHE A 3 -18.59 44.01 6.51
N PHE A 4 -17.54 44.34 7.27
CA PHE A 4 -16.20 43.77 7.08
C PHE A 4 -16.04 42.33 7.63
N GLY A 5 -16.72 41.98 8.72
CA GLY A 5 -16.58 40.66 9.36
C GLY A 5 -17.16 39.49 8.55
N ILE A 6 -18.28 39.72 7.86
CA ILE A 6 -19.00 38.69 7.10
C ILE A 6 -18.23 38.32 5.82
N GLY A 7 -17.58 39.31 5.19
CA GLY A 7 -16.77 39.10 3.98
C GLY A 7 -15.53 38.25 4.23
N HIS A 8 -14.90 38.42 5.39
CA HIS A 8 -13.75 37.61 5.82
C HIS A 8 -14.16 36.17 6.13
N LEU A 9 -15.20 35.99 6.93
CA LEU A 9 -15.71 34.68 7.33
C LEU A 9 -16.17 33.86 6.11
N ARG A 10 -16.80 34.50 5.11
CA ARG A 10 -17.20 33.85 3.86
C ARG A 10 -16.01 33.36 3.04
N ARG A 11 -14.87 34.06 3.07
CA ARG A 11 -13.64 33.63 2.40
C ARG A 11 -12.99 32.45 3.11
N GLU A 12 -12.94 32.48 4.44
CA GLU A 12 -12.42 31.36 5.24
C GLU A 12 -13.26 30.09 5.06
N VAL A 13 -14.58 30.19 5.11
CA VAL A 13 -15.47 29.05 4.83
C VAL A 13 -15.24 28.49 3.43
N LYS A 14 -15.06 29.35 2.43
CA LYS A 14 -14.79 28.92 1.05
C LYS A 14 -13.41 28.25 0.92
N HIS A 15 -12.40 28.77 1.62
CA HIS A 15 -11.07 28.19 1.64
C HIS A 15 -11.07 26.84 2.34
N LEU A 16 -11.70 26.74 3.50
CA LEU A 16 -11.83 25.51 4.26
C LEU A 16 -12.60 24.45 3.47
N ALA A 17 -13.71 24.81 2.81
CA ALA A 17 -14.45 23.90 1.95
C ALA A 17 -13.63 23.40 0.75
N LYS A 18 -12.66 24.18 0.27
CA LYS A 18 -11.73 23.76 -0.79
C LYS A 18 -10.66 22.82 -0.23
N SER A 19 -10.10 23.12 0.93
CA SER A 19 -9.13 22.25 1.62
C SER A 19 -9.74 20.91 2.01
N VAL A 20 -10.96 20.89 2.55
CA VAL A 20 -11.67 19.65 2.91
C VAL A 20 -11.89 18.79 1.66
N ARG A 21 -12.39 19.38 0.57
CA ARG A 21 -12.60 18.64 -0.69
C ARG A 21 -11.31 18.06 -1.25
N HIS A 22 -10.24 18.84 -1.23
CA HIS A 22 -8.92 18.36 -1.67
C HIS A 22 -8.41 17.22 -0.80
N LEU A 23 -8.62 17.28 0.53
CA LEU A 23 -8.28 16.18 1.42
C LEU A 23 -9.13 14.94 1.15
N THR A 24 -10.43 15.10 0.91
CA THR A 24 -11.33 13.98 0.56
C THR A 24 -10.90 13.31 -0.74
N GLU A 25 -10.58 14.09 -1.78
CA GLU A 25 -10.09 13.55 -3.06
C GLU A 25 -8.79 12.75 -2.89
N ARG A 26 -7.88 13.22 -2.03
CA ARG A 26 -6.62 12.50 -1.73
C ARG A 26 -6.86 11.23 -0.92
N LEU A 27 -7.83 11.24 0.00
CA LEU A 27 -8.23 10.04 0.74
C LEU A 27 -8.82 8.99 -0.20
N ASP A 28 -9.71 9.39 -1.11
CA ASP A 28 -10.29 8.48 -2.11
C ASP A 28 -9.21 7.86 -3.01
N GLU A 29 -8.19 8.63 -3.40
CA GLU A 29 -7.07 8.14 -4.18
C GLU A 29 -6.21 7.15 -3.40
N ILE A 30 -5.90 7.46 -2.13
CA ILE A 30 -5.18 6.55 -1.24
C ILE A 30 -5.99 5.28 -1.02
N GLU A 31 -7.28 5.37 -0.75
CA GLU A 31 -8.16 4.20 -0.56
C GLU A 31 -8.24 3.33 -1.81
N ARG A 32 -8.31 3.93 -3.01
CA ARG A 32 -8.27 3.19 -4.29
C ARG A 32 -6.94 2.52 -4.52
N ASN A 33 -5.83 3.18 -4.18
CA ASN A 33 -4.50 2.61 -4.31
C ASN A 33 -4.25 1.51 -3.26
N LEU A 34 -4.86 1.59 -2.07
CA LEU A 34 -4.84 0.54 -1.05
C LEU A 34 -5.70 -0.65 -1.51
N ALA A 35 -6.86 -0.39 -2.12
CA ALA A 35 -7.74 -1.40 -2.65
C ALA A 35 -7.17 -2.12 -3.88
N SER A 36 -6.40 -1.42 -4.73
CA SER A 36 -5.64 -2.06 -5.81
C SER A 36 -4.46 -2.88 -5.27
N GLY A 37 -4.00 -2.51 -4.07
CA GLY A 37 -2.88 -3.13 -3.38
C GLY A 37 -1.53 -2.88 -4.06
N LEU A 38 -1.50 -2.07 -5.10
CA LEU A 38 -0.29 -1.64 -5.81
C LEU A 38 0.42 -0.50 -5.04
N PHE A 39 0.42 -0.54 -3.71
CA PHE A 39 1.24 0.36 -2.94
C PHE A 39 2.64 -0.21 -2.84
N PRO A 40 3.67 0.52 -3.31
CA PRO A 40 5.04 0.18 -3.03
C PRO A 40 5.19 0.19 -1.50
N ASN A 41 5.53 -0.97 -0.92
CA ASN A 41 5.96 -1.06 0.47
C ASN A 41 7.48 -1.20 0.47
N PRO A 42 8.24 -0.09 0.35
CA PRO A 42 9.69 -0.14 0.20
C PRO A 42 10.36 -0.82 1.40
N ALA A 43 9.83 -0.64 2.62
CA ALA A 43 10.36 -1.30 3.81
C ALA A 43 10.20 -2.84 3.74
N LEU A 44 9.04 -3.33 3.30
CA LEU A 44 8.84 -4.76 3.10
C LEU A 44 9.71 -5.30 1.96
N GLN A 45 9.86 -4.53 0.87
CA GLN A 45 10.73 -4.88 -0.24
C GLN A 45 12.19 -5.00 0.19
N GLU A 46 12.71 -4.06 0.98
CA GLU A 46 14.07 -4.11 1.53
C GLU A 46 14.29 -5.37 2.37
N VAL A 47 13.38 -5.68 3.30
CA VAL A 47 13.46 -6.91 4.11
C VAL A 47 13.43 -8.17 3.25
N LEU A 48 12.60 -8.19 2.20
CA LEU A 48 12.52 -9.33 1.29
C LEU A 48 13.77 -9.45 0.41
N GLN A 49 14.39 -8.34 0.01
CA GLN A 49 15.66 -8.37 -0.72
C GLN A 49 16.78 -9.02 0.10
N GLU A 50 16.83 -8.78 1.41
CA GLU A 50 17.77 -9.44 2.32
C GLU A 50 17.50 -10.95 2.49
N LYS A 51 16.26 -11.38 2.24
CA LYS A 51 15.81 -12.78 2.35
C LYS A 51 15.92 -13.57 1.04
N ILE A 52 16.40 -12.99 -0.05
CA ILE A 52 16.55 -13.71 -1.33
C ILE A 52 17.50 -14.91 -1.14
N GLY A 53 17.08 -16.07 -1.65
CA GLY A 53 17.77 -17.35 -1.50
C GLY A 53 17.48 -18.08 -0.19
N GLN A 54 16.71 -17.47 0.73
CA GLN A 54 16.32 -18.09 1.99
C GLN A 54 14.89 -18.66 1.91
N THR A 55 14.60 -19.63 2.76
CA THR A 55 13.23 -20.09 2.97
C THR A 55 12.44 -19.02 3.72
N VAL A 56 11.31 -18.62 3.18
CA VAL A 56 10.38 -17.67 3.78
C VAL A 56 8.98 -18.28 3.85
N THR A 57 8.21 -17.86 4.84
CA THR A 57 6.78 -18.19 4.91
C THR A 57 5.98 -16.91 4.73
N ILE A 58 5.16 -16.87 3.67
CA ILE A 58 4.29 -15.75 3.34
C ILE A 58 2.85 -16.15 3.60
N SER A 59 2.17 -15.41 4.47
CA SER A 59 0.72 -15.52 4.60
C SER A 59 0.04 -14.46 3.76
N THR A 60 -0.97 -14.90 3.02
CA THR A 60 -1.91 -14.06 2.29
C THR A 60 -3.31 -14.23 2.88
N ALA A 61 -4.25 -13.37 2.49
CA ALA A 61 -5.65 -13.49 2.93
C ALA A 61 -6.31 -14.84 2.59
N SER A 62 -5.79 -15.55 1.58
CA SER A 62 -6.37 -16.80 1.07
C SER A 62 -5.55 -18.05 1.39
N ALA A 63 -4.24 -17.92 1.63
CA ALA A 63 -3.33 -19.07 1.78
C ALA A 63 -2.00 -18.68 2.43
N THR A 64 -1.30 -19.67 2.97
CA THR A 64 0.10 -19.57 3.40
C THR A 64 0.98 -20.32 2.41
N VAL A 65 2.06 -19.68 1.97
CA VAL A 65 3.04 -20.22 1.02
C VAL A 65 4.39 -20.30 1.70
N GLU A 66 5.03 -21.46 1.64
CA GLU A 66 6.37 -21.69 2.18
C GLU A 66 7.31 -22.13 1.05
N GLY A 67 8.46 -21.46 0.94
CA GLY A 67 9.44 -21.81 -0.08
C GLY A 67 10.64 -20.89 -0.11
N ILE A 68 11.51 -21.10 -1.09
CA ILE A 68 12.71 -20.29 -1.28
C ILE A 68 12.34 -19.02 -2.03
N LEU A 69 12.63 -17.85 -1.45
CA LEU A 69 12.45 -16.57 -2.12
C LEU A 69 13.47 -16.42 -3.24
N LEU A 70 13.02 -16.30 -4.48
CA LEU A 70 13.89 -16.15 -5.64
C LEU A 70 14.14 -14.69 -6.00
N THR A 71 13.09 -13.86 -5.91
CA THR A 71 13.17 -12.44 -6.30
C THR A 71 12.16 -11.62 -5.52
N ALA A 72 12.57 -10.42 -5.13
CA ALA A 72 11.71 -9.38 -4.55
C ALA A 72 11.61 -8.21 -5.54
N GLY A 73 10.59 -8.26 -6.40
CA GLY A 73 10.31 -7.23 -7.40
C GLY A 73 9.74 -5.96 -6.77
N THR A 74 9.29 -5.03 -7.62
CA THR A 74 8.73 -3.74 -7.18
C THR A 74 7.32 -3.85 -6.60
N ASP A 75 6.56 -4.84 -7.06
CA ASP A 75 5.12 -5.00 -6.82
C ASP A 75 4.74 -6.42 -6.38
N ALA A 76 5.60 -7.39 -6.68
CA ALA A 76 5.41 -8.78 -6.31
C ALA A 76 6.75 -9.46 -5.97
N LEU A 77 6.65 -10.56 -5.24
CA LEU A 77 7.76 -11.47 -4.99
C LEU A 77 7.52 -12.82 -5.67
N GLU A 78 8.60 -13.54 -5.94
CA GLU A 78 8.57 -14.87 -6.52
C GLU A 78 9.19 -15.89 -5.56
N ILE A 79 8.43 -16.93 -5.23
CA ILE A 79 8.84 -18.03 -4.35
C ILE A 79 8.83 -19.33 -5.13
N ARG A 80 9.82 -20.18 -4.88
CA ARG A 80 9.81 -21.58 -5.28
C ARG A 80 9.41 -22.46 -4.11
N GLU A 81 8.27 -23.12 -4.22
CA GLU A 81 7.78 -24.07 -3.24
C GLU A 81 8.60 -25.37 -3.27
N SER A 82 8.47 -26.18 -2.21
CA SER A 82 9.17 -27.47 -2.09
C SER A 82 8.79 -28.48 -3.19
N THR A 83 7.61 -28.32 -3.80
CA THR A 83 7.16 -29.10 -4.96
C THR A 83 7.92 -28.74 -6.25
N GLY A 84 8.64 -27.62 -6.25
CA GLY A 84 9.28 -27.05 -7.42
C GLY A 84 8.43 -26.01 -8.16
N ASP A 85 7.18 -25.81 -7.73
CA ASP A 85 6.28 -24.80 -8.31
C ASP A 85 6.76 -23.38 -8.03
N LEU A 86 6.52 -22.48 -8.98
CA LEU A 86 6.81 -21.05 -8.85
C LEU A 86 5.53 -20.29 -8.53
N VAL A 87 5.56 -19.54 -7.44
CA VAL A 87 4.43 -18.75 -6.95
C VAL A 87 4.80 -17.28 -6.97
N LEU A 88 4.03 -16.50 -7.72
CA LEU A 88 4.13 -15.04 -7.73
C LEU A 88 3.11 -14.46 -6.74
N ILE A 89 3.58 -13.72 -5.74
CA ILE A 89 2.75 -13.13 -4.70
C ILE A 89 2.86 -11.60 -4.78
N PRO A 90 1.79 -10.90 -5.20
CA PRO A 90 1.74 -9.45 -5.11
C PRO A 90 1.84 -8.97 -3.65
N TYR A 91 2.60 -7.90 -3.39
CA TYR A 91 2.73 -7.34 -2.04
C TYR A 91 1.38 -6.94 -1.43
N SER A 92 0.42 -6.54 -2.28
CA SER A 92 -0.97 -6.28 -1.92
C SER A 92 -1.65 -7.38 -1.10
N ARG A 93 -1.25 -8.63 -1.33
CA ARG A 93 -1.92 -9.80 -0.76
C ARG A 93 -1.23 -10.30 0.49
N ILE A 94 -0.05 -9.79 0.83
CA ILE A 94 0.74 -10.25 1.96
C ILE A 94 0.19 -9.64 3.25
N THR A 95 -0.16 -10.51 4.18
CA THR A 95 -0.62 -10.12 5.51
C THR A 95 0.47 -10.32 6.57
N VAL A 96 1.30 -11.36 6.41
CA VAL A 96 2.40 -11.69 7.34
C VAL A 96 3.59 -12.26 6.56
N LEU A 97 4.80 -11.84 6.94
CA LEU A 97 6.08 -12.41 6.52
C LEU A 97 6.79 -12.98 7.75
N GLN A 98 7.33 -14.20 7.63
CA GLN A 98 8.17 -14.87 8.62
C GLN A 98 9.51 -15.25 7.97
#